data_AF-A0A0L8L950-F1
#
_entry.id   AF-A0A0L8L950-F1
#
_cell.length_a   1.000
_cell.length_b   1.000
_cell.length_c   1.000
_cell.angle_alpha   90.00
_cell.angle_beta   90.00
_cell.angle_gamma   90.00
#
_symmetry.space_group_name_H-M   'P 1'
#
loop_
_entity.id
_entity.type
_entity.pdbx_description
1 polymer ?
#
loop_
_entity_poly.entity_id
_entity_poly.type
_entity_poly.pdbx_seq_one_letter_code
_entity_poly.pdbx_strand_id
1 'polypeptide(L)'
;MAATPENPTPAAARRKAGRHRGEGQWAVGHFTPLNGNEQFKKDDDGLNVRTRIETVYSKRGFDSIDPNDLRGRMRWWGLYTQRKQGLDGTKTGVLEPEELDDEYFMLRVRIDGGRLTTEQLRVIGEISEEFARGTADITDRQNVQYHWIRIEDVPEIWNRLEAVGLSTTEACGDTPRVILGSPVAGIAADEIIDGTPAIDEIHRRIVGNKDFSNLPRKFKSAVSGSPLLDVAHEINDIAFVGVNHPEHGPGFDVWVGGGLSTNPKLGVRLGTWVSLDEVPDVYEGVISIFRDYGYRRLRNRARLKFLVADWGPEKFRQVLEDEYLKRKLTDGPAPEQPAGQWRDHVGVHRQNDGRFYVGFAPRVGRVDGATLTKIAEIAETHGSGRVRTTAEQKMLVLDVEEAQVDGIVAALEALDLRVTPSPFRRGTMACTGIEFCKLAIVETKGRGSSLIDELERRIPDFDEPLTININGCPNACARIQVADIGLKGQLVLDDEGNRVEGYQVHLGGALGLEAGFGRKVRGLKVTAAELPDYVERVLKRFQAERETGERFATWTARASEESLS
;
A
#
# COMPACT_ATOMS: atom_id res chain seq x y z
N MET A 1 -29.55 -73.46 2.60
CA MET A 1 -30.37 -72.49 3.38
C MET A 1 -29.70 -72.38 4.74
N ALA A 2 -29.19 -71.25 5.22
CA ALA A 2 -29.80 -69.92 5.24
C ALA A 2 -28.79 -68.83 4.84
N ALA A 3 -29.31 -67.80 4.18
CA ALA A 3 -28.57 -66.62 3.76
C ALA A 3 -28.19 -65.75 4.97
N THR A 4 -26.96 -65.28 5.00
CA THR A 4 -26.49 -64.26 5.95
C THR A 4 -26.98 -62.89 5.44
N PRO A 5 -27.56 -62.02 6.29
CA PRO A 5 -28.12 -60.75 5.84
C PRO A 5 -27.03 -59.75 5.47
N GLU A 6 -27.26 -59.01 4.38
CA GLU A 6 -26.43 -57.87 3.97
C GLU A 6 -26.51 -56.75 5.01
N ASN A 7 -25.34 -56.19 5.37
CA ASN A 7 -25.25 -55.00 6.21
C ASN A 7 -25.82 -53.78 5.46
N PRO A 8 -26.64 -52.93 6.11
CA PRO A 8 -27.20 -51.76 5.47
C PRO A 8 -26.09 -50.75 5.14
N THR A 9 -26.12 -50.23 3.92
CA THR A 9 -25.27 -49.13 3.44
C THR A 9 -25.39 -47.92 4.38
N PRO A 10 -24.29 -47.23 4.76
CA PRO A 10 -24.39 -46.06 5.61
C PRO A 10 -25.21 -44.99 4.88
N ALA A 11 -26.33 -44.58 5.47
CA ALA A 11 -27.10 -43.47 4.96
C ALA A 11 -26.19 -42.23 4.87
N ALA A 12 -26.11 -41.64 3.69
CA ALA A 12 -25.40 -40.39 3.48
C ALA A 12 -25.87 -39.36 4.52
N ALA A 13 -24.95 -38.86 5.34
CA ALA A 13 -25.25 -37.84 6.32
C ALA A 13 -25.88 -36.65 5.60
N ARG A 14 -27.20 -36.46 5.78
CA ARG A 14 -27.88 -35.23 5.38
C ARG A 14 -27.16 -34.08 6.06
N ARG A 15 -26.31 -33.37 5.32
CA ARG A 15 -25.78 -32.07 5.71
C ARG A 15 -27.01 -31.23 6.08
N LYS A 16 -27.22 -30.99 7.39
CA LYS A 16 -28.17 -29.97 7.83
C LYS A 16 -27.79 -28.71 7.05
N ALA A 17 -28.70 -28.23 6.20
CA ALA A 17 -28.58 -26.92 5.60
C ALA A 17 -28.52 -25.94 6.77
N GLY A 18 -27.31 -25.56 7.18
CA GLY A 18 -27.11 -24.58 8.21
C GLY A 18 -27.79 -23.31 7.71
N ARG A 19 -28.74 -22.79 8.51
CA ARG A 19 -29.27 -21.42 8.34
C ARG A 19 -28.09 -20.53 7.95
N HIS A 20 -28.08 -20.03 6.72
CA HIS A 20 -27.01 -19.16 6.24
C HIS A 20 -27.01 -17.96 7.19
N ARG A 21 -26.03 -17.92 8.11
CA ARG A 21 -25.93 -16.82 9.07
C ARG A 21 -25.54 -15.59 8.24
N GLY A 22 -26.30 -14.51 8.35
CA GLY A 22 -26.02 -13.28 7.62
C GLY A 22 -24.58 -12.80 7.84
N GLU A 23 -23.94 -12.26 6.80
CA GLU A 23 -22.56 -11.77 6.86
C GLU A 23 -22.46 -10.31 7.38
N GLY A 24 -23.55 -9.77 7.93
CA GLY A 24 -23.64 -8.39 8.44
C GLY A 24 -23.83 -7.34 7.34
N GLN A 25 -24.31 -7.75 6.18
CA GLN A 25 -24.52 -6.89 5.01
C GLN A 25 -25.77 -6.01 5.20
N TRP A 26 -25.63 -4.70 5.02
CA TRP A 26 -26.70 -3.73 5.27
C TRP A 26 -27.83 -3.82 4.25
N ALA A 27 -27.51 -4.01 2.96
CA ALA A 27 -28.51 -4.10 1.89
C ALA A 27 -29.52 -5.25 2.07
N VAL A 28 -29.17 -6.29 2.85
CA VAL A 28 -30.04 -7.44 3.16
C VAL A 28 -30.64 -7.37 4.58
N GLY A 29 -30.63 -6.18 5.19
CA GLY A 29 -31.28 -5.90 6.48
C GLY A 29 -30.49 -6.33 7.72
N HIS A 30 -29.19 -6.62 7.62
CA HIS A 30 -28.36 -7.01 8.76
C HIS A 30 -27.59 -5.83 9.37
N PHE A 31 -28.26 -5.04 10.21
CA PHE A 31 -27.68 -3.87 10.90
C PHE A 31 -27.14 -4.14 12.31
N THR A 32 -27.26 -5.37 12.81
CA THR A 32 -26.74 -5.75 14.13
C THR A 32 -25.21 -5.82 14.08
N PRO A 33 -24.48 -5.13 14.97
CA PRO A 33 -23.02 -5.25 15.03
C PRO A 33 -22.61 -6.67 15.43
N LEU A 34 -21.68 -7.25 14.69
CA LEU A 34 -21.25 -8.66 14.86
C LEU A 34 -19.83 -8.81 15.44
N ASN A 35 -19.18 -7.69 15.75
CA ASN A 35 -17.87 -7.63 16.40
C ASN A 35 -17.67 -6.24 17.05
N GLY A 36 -16.64 -6.11 17.89
CA GLY A 36 -16.36 -4.86 18.60
C GLY A 36 -16.07 -3.66 17.69
N ASN A 37 -15.55 -3.88 16.48
CA ASN A 37 -15.32 -2.81 15.53
C ASN A 37 -16.61 -2.26 14.93
N GLU A 38 -17.55 -3.13 14.55
CA GLU A 38 -18.88 -2.69 14.12
C GLU A 38 -19.67 -2.08 15.28
N GLN A 39 -19.44 -2.53 16.52
CA GLN A 39 -20.08 -1.95 17.70
C GLN A 39 -19.63 -0.51 17.92
N PHE A 40 -18.32 -0.22 18.06
CA PHE A 40 -17.91 1.17 18.34
C PHE A 40 -18.28 2.13 17.20
N LYS A 41 -18.26 1.67 15.94
CA LYS A 41 -18.69 2.50 14.79
C LYS A 41 -20.18 2.82 14.84
N LYS A 42 -20.99 1.92 15.41
CA LYS A 42 -22.41 2.16 15.67
C LYS A 42 -22.61 3.15 16.82
N ASP A 43 -21.75 3.08 17.83
CA ASP A 43 -21.87 3.93 19.03
C ASP A 43 -21.53 5.40 18.75
N ASP A 44 -20.55 5.67 17.87
CA ASP A 44 -20.21 7.03 17.42
C ASP A 44 -19.38 6.97 16.11
N ASP A 45 -19.61 7.94 15.22
CA ASP A 45 -18.86 8.07 13.97
C ASP A 45 -17.38 8.38 14.26
N GLY A 46 -16.47 7.71 13.55
CA GLY A 46 -15.04 7.87 13.75
C GLY A 46 -14.54 9.30 13.51
N LEU A 47 -15.18 10.06 12.61
CA LEU A 47 -14.83 11.46 12.33
C LEU A 47 -15.08 12.37 13.54
N ASN A 48 -16.06 12.06 14.40
CA ASN A 48 -16.41 12.91 15.54
C ASN A 48 -15.32 12.94 16.64
N VAL A 49 -14.36 12.02 16.63
CA VAL A 49 -13.30 11.96 17.66
C VAL A 49 -12.38 13.20 17.63
N ARG A 50 -12.31 13.93 16.51
CA ARG A 50 -11.51 15.16 16.39
C ARG A 50 -11.84 16.16 17.48
N THR A 51 -13.13 16.41 17.72
CA THR A 51 -13.58 17.33 18.78
C THR A 51 -13.07 16.90 20.15
N ARG A 52 -13.08 15.59 20.46
CA ARG A 52 -12.57 15.07 21.74
C ARG A 52 -11.05 15.18 21.82
N ILE A 53 -10.34 15.01 20.71
CA ILE A 53 -8.88 15.24 20.64
C ILE A 53 -8.56 16.69 20.99
N GLU A 54 -9.20 17.65 20.34
CA GLU A 54 -8.93 19.09 20.51
C GLU A 54 -9.34 19.60 21.90
N THR A 55 -10.43 19.10 22.47
CA THR A 55 -11.04 19.67 23.69
C THR A 55 -10.73 18.89 24.96
N VAL A 56 -10.42 17.60 24.87
CA VAL A 56 -10.22 16.71 26.03
C VAL A 56 -8.84 16.06 26.01
N TYR A 57 -8.56 15.23 25.00
CA TYR A 57 -7.41 14.33 25.04
C TYR A 57 -6.08 15.08 24.93
N SER A 58 -5.97 16.07 24.05
CA SER A 58 -4.77 16.92 23.94
C SER A 58 -4.50 17.80 25.17
N LYS A 59 -5.47 17.91 26.10
CA LYS A 59 -5.35 18.71 27.33
C LYS A 59 -5.07 17.87 28.57
N ARG A 60 -5.46 16.60 28.54
CA ARG A 60 -5.38 15.66 29.68
C ARG A 60 -4.38 14.53 29.45
N GLY A 61 -3.78 14.44 28.27
CA GLY A 61 -2.75 13.49 27.90
C GLY A 61 -3.27 12.09 27.58
N PHE A 62 -2.34 11.18 27.26
CA PHE A 62 -2.61 9.86 26.71
C PHE A 62 -3.56 9.01 27.55
N ASP A 63 -3.35 8.97 28.87
CA ASP A 63 -4.16 8.13 29.79
C ASP A 63 -5.62 8.56 29.89
N SER A 64 -5.97 9.75 29.39
CA SER A 64 -7.34 10.25 29.37
C SER A 64 -8.19 9.70 28.23
N ILE A 65 -7.58 9.01 27.26
CA ILE A 65 -8.22 8.60 26.01
C ILE A 65 -9.10 7.37 26.24
N ASP A 66 -10.36 7.44 25.76
CA ASP A 66 -11.25 6.28 25.75
C ASP A 66 -10.65 5.13 24.91
N PRO A 67 -10.63 3.87 25.39
CA PRO A 67 -10.02 2.75 24.66
C PRO A 67 -10.58 2.52 23.24
N ASN A 68 -11.87 2.75 23.00
CA ASN A 68 -12.47 2.62 21.66
C ASN A 68 -12.09 3.78 20.76
N ASP A 69 -11.83 4.96 21.30
CA ASP A 69 -11.24 6.06 20.55
C ASP A 69 -9.78 5.76 20.22
N LEU A 70 -8.97 5.40 21.23
CA LEU A 70 -7.54 5.12 21.10
C LEU A 70 -7.23 4.05 20.04
N ARG A 71 -7.91 2.90 20.12
CA ARG A 71 -7.65 1.74 19.25
C ARG A 71 -8.61 1.63 18.07
N GLY A 72 -9.61 2.53 18.00
CA GLY A 72 -10.66 2.54 16.98
C GLY A 72 -10.75 3.87 16.25
N ARG A 73 -11.45 4.85 16.84
CA ARG A 73 -11.90 6.07 16.15
C ARG A 73 -10.77 7.02 15.76
N MET A 74 -9.69 7.12 16.54
CA MET A 74 -8.52 7.96 16.22
C MET A 74 -7.91 7.62 14.85
N ARG A 75 -8.11 6.38 14.36
CA ARG A 75 -7.68 5.98 13.02
C ARG A 75 -8.38 6.76 11.90
N TRP A 76 -9.58 7.29 12.11
CA TRP A 76 -10.24 8.15 11.12
C TRP A 76 -9.49 9.46 10.88
N TRP A 77 -8.53 9.79 11.74
CA TRP A 77 -7.66 10.96 11.60
C TRP A 77 -6.19 10.58 11.46
N GLY A 78 -5.92 9.39 10.94
CA GLY A 78 -4.55 8.97 10.63
C GLY A 78 -3.69 8.57 11.83
N LEU A 79 -4.28 8.53 13.04
CA LEU A 79 -3.57 8.18 14.28
C LEU A 79 -3.68 6.68 14.57
N TYR A 80 -2.53 6.01 14.63
CA TYR A 80 -2.41 4.67 15.21
C TYR A 80 -1.51 4.75 16.44
N THR A 81 -1.83 4.03 17.51
CA THR A 81 -0.86 3.81 18.57
C THR A 81 0.35 3.06 18.04
N GLN A 82 1.55 3.52 18.42
CA GLN A 82 2.80 2.87 18.04
C GLN A 82 3.17 1.76 19.03
N ARG A 83 4.17 0.95 18.66
CA ARG A 83 4.72 -0.11 19.51
C ARG A 83 5.59 0.46 20.63
N LYS A 84 5.40 -0.05 21.84
CA LYS A 84 6.28 0.17 22.98
C LYS A 84 7.68 -0.39 22.75
N GLN A 85 8.68 0.42 23.06
CA GLN A 85 10.09 0.04 22.92
C GLN A 85 10.52 -1.09 23.87
N GLY A 86 11.57 -1.83 23.50
CA GLY A 86 12.14 -2.92 24.30
C GLY A 86 11.38 -4.26 24.20
N LEU A 87 10.31 -4.33 23.38
CA LEU A 87 9.55 -5.56 23.16
C LEU A 87 9.94 -6.23 21.84
N ASP A 88 10.58 -7.40 21.92
CA ASP A 88 10.95 -8.19 20.75
C ASP A 88 9.75 -8.89 20.06
N GLY A 89 10.04 -9.56 18.93
CA GLY A 89 9.04 -10.24 18.13
C GLY A 89 8.29 -11.38 18.82
N THR A 90 8.84 -11.93 19.90
CA THR A 90 8.22 -13.03 20.68
C THR A 90 6.97 -12.57 21.43
N LYS A 91 6.83 -11.25 21.63
CA LYS A 91 5.68 -10.65 22.30
C LYS A 91 4.49 -10.41 21.36
N THR A 92 4.73 -10.37 20.05
CA THR A 92 3.69 -10.08 19.05
C THR A 92 2.71 -11.25 18.92
N GLY A 93 1.43 -10.98 19.20
CA GLY A 93 0.37 -12.00 19.22
C GLY A 93 0.33 -12.86 20.48
N VAL A 94 1.17 -12.55 21.47
CA VAL A 94 1.17 -13.16 22.81
C VAL A 94 0.65 -12.18 23.84
N LEU A 95 1.17 -10.94 23.85
CA LEU A 95 0.68 -9.88 24.72
C LEU A 95 -0.65 -9.32 24.21
N GLU A 96 -1.45 -8.81 25.14
CA GLU A 96 -2.67 -8.09 24.80
C GLU A 96 -2.32 -6.77 24.06
N PRO A 97 -3.20 -6.28 23.16
CA PRO A 97 -2.92 -5.08 22.37
C PRO A 97 -2.52 -3.84 23.17
N GLU A 98 -3.06 -3.71 24.39
CA GLU A 98 -2.80 -2.66 25.38
C GLU A 98 -1.34 -2.68 25.88
N GLU A 99 -0.75 -3.86 26.07
CA GLU A 99 0.61 -4.01 26.59
C GLU A 99 1.68 -3.69 25.54
N LEU A 100 1.28 -3.75 24.27
CA LEU A 100 2.11 -3.36 23.13
C LEU A 100 2.02 -1.86 22.82
N ASP A 101 1.06 -1.13 23.40
CA ASP A 101 0.90 0.31 23.18
C ASP A 101 2.01 1.10 23.87
N ASP A 102 2.60 2.01 23.10
CA ASP A 102 3.32 3.16 23.66
C ASP A 102 2.34 4.32 23.90
N GLU A 103 2.79 5.35 24.63
CA GLU A 103 2.06 6.61 24.83
C GLU A 103 2.04 7.50 23.57
N TYR A 104 2.82 7.13 22.55
CA TYR A 104 2.99 7.87 21.31
C TYR A 104 2.16 7.30 20.15
N PHE A 105 2.01 8.11 19.11
CA PHE A 105 1.27 7.80 17.90
C PHE A 105 2.15 7.80 16.66
N MET A 106 1.82 6.89 15.74
CA MET A 106 2.06 7.09 14.32
C MET A 106 0.96 7.99 13.77
N LEU A 107 1.34 9.06 13.07
CA LEU A 107 0.43 9.96 12.36
C LEU A 107 0.70 9.89 10.86
N ARG A 108 -0.34 9.66 10.07
CA ARG A 108 -0.25 9.62 8.60
C ARG A 108 -0.89 10.84 7.96
N VAL A 109 -0.09 11.59 7.20
CA VAL A 109 -0.56 12.67 6.34
C VAL A 109 -1.17 12.08 5.08
N ARG A 110 -2.35 12.56 4.66
CA ARG A 110 -3.02 12.14 3.42
C ARG A 110 -2.57 13.03 2.27
N ILE A 111 -2.04 12.43 1.21
CA ILE A 111 -1.48 13.11 0.05
C ILE A 111 -2.04 12.43 -1.22
N ASP A 112 -3.26 12.81 -1.61
CA ASP A 112 -3.92 12.19 -2.77
C ASP A 112 -3.18 12.50 -4.08
N GLY A 113 -2.91 11.44 -4.84
CA GLY A 113 -2.03 11.49 -6.02
C GLY A 113 -0.55 11.70 -5.71
N GLY A 114 -0.14 11.71 -4.43
CA GLY A 114 1.25 11.99 -4.05
C GLY A 114 1.72 13.39 -4.41
N ARG A 115 0.80 14.34 -4.61
CA ARG A 115 1.08 15.70 -5.08
C ARG A 115 1.38 16.63 -3.90
N LEU A 116 2.54 17.27 -3.94
CA LEU A 116 2.95 18.29 -2.97
C LEU A 116 3.55 19.51 -3.67
N THR A 117 3.34 20.68 -3.08
CA THR A 117 4.21 21.85 -3.30
C THR A 117 5.46 21.74 -2.43
N THR A 118 6.49 22.55 -2.72
CA THR A 118 7.67 22.65 -1.85
C THR A 118 7.33 23.24 -0.48
N GLU A 119 6.37 24.16 -0.40
CA GLU A 119 5.83 24.69 0.87
C GLU A 119 5.18 23.59 1.71
N GLN A 120 4.32 22.77 1.11
CA GLN A 120 3.71 21.62 1.79
C GLN A 120 4.77 20.62 2.28
N LEU A 121 5.79 20.34 1.45
CA LEU A 121 6.89 19.45 1.84
C LEU A 121 7.69 20.02 3.02
N ARG A 122 7.96 21.32 3.00
CA ARG A 122 8.67 22.05 4.06
C ARG A 122 7.92 21.98 5.38
N VAL A 123 6.60 22.26 5.37
CA VAL A 123 5.75 22.12 6.57
C VAL A 123 5.75 20.68 7.09
N ILE A 124 5.70 19.68 6.19
CA ILE A 124 5.80 18.26 6.59
C ILE A 124 7.16 17.99 7.27
N GLY A 125 8.25 18.56 6.76
CA GLY A 125 9.59 18.45 7.33
C GLY A 125 9.72 19.12 8.71
N GLU A 126 9.19 20.33 8.86
CA GLU A 126 9.19 21.09 10.11
C GLU A 126 8.38 20.39 11.22
N ILE A 127 7.20 19.87 10.89
CA ILE A 127 6.39 19.05 11.81
C ILE A 127 7.17 17.83 12.29
N SER A 128 7.91 17.19 11.38
CA SER A 128 8.73 16.02 11.71
C SER A 128 9.81 16.36 12.75
N GLU A 129 10.58 17.42 12.50
CA GLU A 129 11.65 17.87 13.40
C GLU A 129 11.10 18.28 14.78
N GLU A 130 10.00 19.02 14.82
CA GLU A 130 9.46 19.58 16.06
C GLU A 130 8.68 18.54 16.89
N PHE A 131 7.82 17.74 16.25
CA PHE A 131 6.86 16.89 16.95
C PHE A 131 7.13 15.39 16.80
N ALA A 132 7.90 14.97 15.79
CA ALA A 132 8.11 13.56 15.45
C ALA A 132 9.54 13.06 15.71
N ARG A 133 10.35 13.83 16.44
CA ARG A 133 11.78 13.54 16.67
C ARG A 133 12.56 13.33 15.37
N GLY A 134 12.23 14.10 14.34
CA GLY A 134 12.80 14.01 13.00
C GLY A 134 12.32 12.82 12.17
N THR A 135 11.46 11.94 12.68
CA THR A 135 11.03 10.74 11.95
C THR A 135 10.07 11.04 10.80
N ALA A 136 10.40 10.61 9.59
CA ALA A 136 9.49 10.63 8.45
C ALA A 136 9.74 9.44 7.52
N ASP A 137 8.70 8.68 7.16
CA ASP A 137 8.80 7.67 6.10
C ASP A 137 7.81 7.97 4.97
N ILE A 138 8.28 7.90 3.73
CA ILE A 138 7.44 7.80 2.54
C ILE A 138 6.85 6.40 2.49
N THR A 139 5.54 6.33 2.36
CA THR A 139 4.78 5.07 2.31
C THR A 139 4.65 4.57 0.87
N ASP A 140 4.36 3.28 0.70
CA ASP A 140 4.04 2.67 -0.60
C ASP A 140 2.64 3.10 -1.12
N ARG A 141 2.08 4.15 -0.55
CA ARG A 141 0.81 4.75 -0.95
C ARG A 141 0.92 6.27 -1.03
N GLN A 142 2.10 6.79 -1.36
CA GLN A 142 2.34 8.21 -1.63
C GLN A 142 2.17 9.16 -0.43
N ASN A 143 1.91 8.63 0.77
CA ASN A 143 1.81 9.43 1.98
C ASN A 143 3.15 9.53 2.71
N VAL A 144 3.25 10.51 3.62
CA VAL A 144 4.27 10.57 4.67
C VAL A 144 3.67 10.11 6.01
N GLN A 145 4.46 9.39 6.80
CA GLN A 145 4.10 9.00 8.16
C GLN A 145 5.17 9.45 9.16
N TYR A 146 4.70 9.95 10.30
CA TYR A 146 5.49 10.31 11.47
C TYR A 146 5.34 9.25 12.56
N HIS A 147 6.30 9.19 13.48
CA HIS A 147 6.19 8.47 14.75
C HIS A 147 6.52 9.42 15.91
N TRP A 148 6.41 8.95 17.15
CA TRP A 148 6.68 9.75 18.36
C TRP A 148 5.75 10.94 18.60
N ILE A 149 4.63 11.02 17.87
CA ILE A 149 3.65 12.09 18.06
C ILE A 149 2.96 11.90 19.41
N ARG A 150 2.85 12.97 20.20
CA ARG A 150 2.06 12.98 21.43
C ARG A 150 0.67 13.55 21.15
N ILE A 151 -0.32 13.14 21.95
CA ILE A 151 -1.71 13.58 21.73
C ILE A 151 -1.89 15.10 21.91
N GLU A 152 -1.06 15.70 22.76
CA GLU A 152 -1.00 17.13 23.05
C GLU A 152 -0.64 17.96 21.81
N ASP A 153 0.20 17.41 20.94
CA ASP A 153 0.74 18.10 19.77
C ASP A 153 -0.19 18.01 18.55
N VAL A 154 -1.12 17.04 18.54
CA VAL A 154 -1.99 16.75 17.38
C VAL A 154 -2.78 17.97 16.89
N PRO A 155 -3.43 18.80 17.75
CA PRO A 155 -4.16 19.97 17.25
C PRO A 155 -3.26 20.98 16.53
N GLU A 156 -2.03 21.18 17.01
CA GLU A 156 -1.08 22.10 16.36
C GLU A 156 -0.58 21.53 15.03
N ILE A 157 -0.29 20.23 14.98
CA ILE A 157 0.05 19.54 13.73
C ILE A 157 -1.07 19.70 12.70
N TRP A 158 -2.33 19.52 13.09
CA TRP A 158 -3.46 19.74 12.18
C TRP A 158 -3.56 21.19 11.71
N ASN A 159 -3.40 22.17 12.61
CA ASN A 159 -3.42 23.58 12.22
C ASN A 159 -2.38 23.89 11.13
N ARG A 160 -1.15 23.38 11.28
CA ARG A 160 -0.07 23.60 10.30
C ARG A 160 -0.31 22.87 8.98
N LEU A 161 -0.78 21.63 9.02
CA LEU A 161 -1.13 20.89 7.80
C LEU A 161 -2.29 21.57 7.05
N GLU A 162 -3.33 21.97 7.76
CA GLU A 162 -4.52 22.61 7.18
C GLU A 162 -4.22 23.99 6.60
N ALA A 163 -3.29 24.73 7.20
CA ALA A 163 -2.82 26.02 6.68
C ALA A 163 -2.22 25.92 5.28
N VAL A 164 -1.68 24.76 4.90
CA VAL A 164 -1.14 24.48 3.55
C VAL A 164 -2.03 23.53 2.74
N GLY A 165 -3.28 23.31 3.17
CA GLY A 165 -4.27 22.48 2.46
C GLY A 165 -4.06 20.97 2.56
N LEU A 166 -3.26 20.49 3.52
CA LEU A 166 -3.09 19.07 3.83
C LEU A 166 -4.04 18.63 4.95
N SER A 167 -4.24 17.31 5.06
CA SER A 167 -5.11 16.73 6.09
C SER A 167 -4.68 15.30 6.47
N THR A 168 -5.19 14.78 7.59
CA THR A 168 -5.07 13.36 7.98
C THR A 168 -6.40 12.61 7.91
N THR A 169 -7.48 13.27 7.45
CA THR A 169 -8.83 12.71 7.34
C THR A 169 -8.83 11.39 6.56
N GLU A 170 -9.34 10.35 7.19
CA GLU A 170 -9.52 9.00 6.66
C GLU A 170 -8.23 8.36 6.09
N ALA A 171 -7.06 8.86 6.47
CA ALA A 171 -5.78 8.25 6.12
C ALA A 171 -5.66 6.80 6.64
N CYS A 172 -6.41 6.50 7.71
CA CYS A 172 -6.49 5.23 8.40
C CYS A 172 -7.96 4.87 8.72
N GLY A 173 -8.22 3.72 9.34
CA GLY A 173 -9.58 3.30 9.69
C GLY A 173 -10.27 2.39 8.67
N ASP A 174 -11.57 2.19 8.87
CA ASP A 174 -12.49 1.42 8.01
C ASP A 174 -13.26 2.38 7.09
N THR A 175 -12.48 3.04 6.24
CA THR A 175 -12.80 4.23 5.41
C THR A 175 -12.00 4.18 4.09
N PRO A 176 -12.29 5.08 3.13
CA PRO A 176 -11.46 5.28 1.94
C PRO A 176 -10.09 5.84 2.30
N ARG A 177 -9.04 5.09 1.98
CA ARG A 177 -7.65 5.53 2.11
C ARG A 177 -7.30 6.56 1.03
N VAL A 178 -6.05 7.02 1.06
CA VAL A 178 -5.45 7.81 -0.03
C VAL A 178 -5.72 7.18 -1.40
N ILE A 179 -6.06 8.04 -2.36
CA ILE A 179 -6.25 7.72 -3.76
C ILE A 179 -4.89 7.84 -4.42
N LEU A 180 -4.37 6.71 -4.92
CA LEU A 180 -3.10 6.74 -5.65
C LEU A 180 -3.28 7.44 -7.00
N GLY A 181 -2.26 8.19 -7.40
CA GLY A 181 -2.19 8.87 -8.68
C GLY A 181 -0.83 8.63 -9.34
N SER A 182 -0.78 8.72 -10.67
CA SER A 182 0.52 8.73 -11.36
C SER A 182 1.37 9.88 -10.81
N PRO A 183 2.63 9.64 -10.40
CA PRO A 183 3.54 10.73 -10.00
C PRO A 183 3.79 11.73 -11.12
N VAL A 184 3.54 11.37 -12.38
CA VAL A 184 3.81 12.20 -13.57
C VAL A 184 2.53 12.59 -14.32
N ALA A 185 1.39 12.51 -13.62
CA ALA A 185 0.10 12.92 -14.18
C ALA A 185 0.13 14.39 -14.65
N GLY A 186 -0.35 14.63 -15.87
CA GLY A 186 -0.42 15.91 -16.55
C GLY A 186 0.88 16.39 -17.20
N ILE A 187 2.01 15.69 -17.00
CA ILE A 187 3.33 16.13 -17.50
C ILE A 187 4.07 15.08 -18.32
N ALA A 188 3.77 13.80 -18.18
CA ALA A 188 4.45 12.75 -18.92
C ALA A 188 4.16 12.86 -20.43
N ALA A 189 5.20 12.66 -21.24
CA ALA A 189 5.11 12.78 -22.70
C ALA A 189 4.28 11.64 -23.33
N ASP A 190 4.18 10.50 -22.66
CA ASP A 190 3.51 9.27 -23.09
C ASP A 190 2.22 8.99 -22.30
N GLU A 191 1.76 9.93 -21.47
CA GLU A 191 0.52 9.77 -20.71
C GLU A 191 -0.70 9.62 -21.63
N ILE A 192 -1.55 8.64 -21.33
CA ILE A 192 -2.79 8.40 -22.07
C ILE A 192 -3.82 9.48 -21.73
N ILE A 193 -3.99 9.77 -20.43
CA ILE A 193 -4.96 10.73 -19.92
C ILE A 193 -4.60 11.19 -18.50
N ASP A 194 -4.67 12.49 -18.22
CA ASP A 194 -4.46 13.00 -16.86
C ASP A 194 -5.66 12.67 -15.96
N GLY A 195 -5.44 11.76 -14.99
CA GLY A 195 -6.44 11.34 -14.00
C GLY A 195 -6.62 12.31 -12.83
N THR A 196 -5.83 13.38 -12.75
CA THR A 196 -5.81 14.31 -11.62
C THR A 196 -7.18 14.93 -11.33
N PRO A 197 -7.96 15.43 -12.31
CA PRO A 197 -9.28 16.01 -12.04
C PRO A 197 -10.25 15.01 -11.38
N ALA A 198 -10.17 13.73 -11.73
CA ALA A 198 -11.00 12.70 -11.11
C ALA A 198 -10.59 12.43 -9.66
N ILE A 199 -9.29 12.46 -9.33
CA ILE A 199 -8.80 12.33 -7.95
C ILE A 199 -9.34 13.48 -7.09
N ASP A 200 -9.27 14.71 -7.60
CA ASP A 200 -9.74 15.91 -6.89
C ASP A 200 -11.26 15.85 -6.64
N GLU A 201 -12.04 15.40 -7.63
CA GLU A 201 -13.48 15.28 -7.51
C GLU A 201 -13.90 14.13 -6.57
N ILE A 202 -13.19 12.99 -6.60
CA ILE A 202 -13.38 11.91 -5.61
C ILE A 202 -13.08 12.42 -4.20
N HIS A 203 -11.96 13.13 -4.02
CA HIS A 203 -11.61 13.70 -2.72
C HIS A 203 -12.74 14.58 -2.20
N ARG A 204 -13.20 15.53 -3.02
CA ARG A 204 -14.26 16.49 -2.67
C ARG A 204 -15.58 15.84 -2.28
N ARG A 205 -16.00 14.77 -2.98
CA ARG A 205 -17.28 14.08 -2.73
C ARG A 205 -17.25 13.11 -1.54
N ILE A 206 -16.10 12.46 -1.33
CA ILE A 206 -16.01 11.27 -0.49
C ILE A 206 -15.29 11.54 0.83
N VAL A 207 -14.18 12.27 0.81
CA VAL A 207 -13.32 12.39 2.00
C VAL A 207 -13.97 13.33 3.02
N GLY A 208 -14.11 12.85 4.26
CA GLY A 208 -14.84 13.53 5.34
C GLY A 208 -16.36 13.40 5.25
N ASN A 209 -16.89 12.70 4.23
CA ASN A 209 -18.32 12.46 4.11
C ASN A 209 -18.76 11.27 4.98
N LYS A 210 -19.73 11.49 5.87
CA LYS A 210 -20.27 10.46 6.78
C LYS A 210 -20.97 9.30 6.07
N ASP A 211 -21.38 9.48 4.82
CA ASP A 211 -21.95 8.39 4.02
C ASP A 211 -20.91 7.30 3.70
N PHE A 212 -19.62 7.63 3.79
CA PHE A 212 -18.48 6.74 3.47
C PHE A 212 -17.49 6.57 4.63
N SER A 213 -17.78 7.16 5.80
CA SER A 213 -16.97 7.02 7.02
C SER A 213 -17.16 5.65 7.70
N ASN A 214 -18.16 4.85 7.33
CA ASN A 214 -18.42 3.54 7.94
C ASN A 214 -18.47 2.42 6.90
N LEU A 215 -17.30 1.98 6.47
CA LEU A 215 -17.14 0.82 5.58
C LEU A 215 -16.91 -0.47 6.36
N PRO A 216 -17.11 -1.66 5.77
CA PRO A 216 -16.80 -2.93 6.42
C PRO A 216 -15.32 -3.08 6.81
N ARG A 217 -14.42 -2.47 6.01
CA ARG A 217 -12.98 -2.42 6.27
C ARG A 217 -12.34 -1.28 5.45
N LYS A 218 -11.02 -1.09 5.56
CA LYS A 218 -10.25 -0.18 4.69
C LYS A 218 -10.55 -0.40 3.19
N PHE A 219 -10.69 0.70 2.46
CA PHE A 219 -10.93 0.74 1.02
C PHE A 219 -9.79 1.51 0.33
N LYS A 220 -9.08 0.87 -0.60
CA LYS A 220 -7.91 1.42 -1.30
C LYS A 220 -8.25 1.69 -2.75
N SER A 221 -7.84 2.84 -3.26
CA SER A 221 -8.10 3.27 -4.62
C SER A 221 -6.85 3.73 -5.36
N ALA A 222 -6.93 3.77 -6.69
CA ALA A 222 -5.91 4.28 -7.59
C ALA A 222 -6.54 4.81 -8.89
N VAL A 223 -6.00 5.89 -9.44
CA VAL A 223 -6.34 6.47 -10.75
C VAL A 223 -5.04 6.83 -11.45
N SER A 224 -4.74 6.24 -12.60
CA SER A 224 -3.53 6.58 -13.37
C SER A 224 -3.77 6.41 -14.86
N GLY A 225 -3.42 7.41 -15.66
CA GLY A 225 -3.37 7.29 -17.11
C GLY A 225 -1.99 6.95 -17.65
N SER A 226 -1.04 6.59 -16.78
CA SER A 226 0.31 6.21 -17.22
C SER A 226 0.29 4.84 -17.91
N PRO A 227 0.92 4.71 -19.08
CA PRO A 227 1.09 3.40 -19.74
C PRO A 227 1.98 2.43 -18.93
N LEU A 228 2.75 2.93 -17.95
CA LEU A 228 3.54 2.10 -17.03
C LEU A 228 2.70 1.45 -15.92
N LEU A 229 1.40 1.79 -15.82
CA LEU A 229 0.51 1.28 -14.77
C LEU A 229 1.07 1.55 -13.36
N ASP A 230 1.77 2.65 -13.16
CA ASP A 230 2.59 3.06 -12.00
C ASP A 230 1.94 3.16 -10.58
N VAL A 231 0.70 2.72 -10.42
CA VAL A 231 -0.09 2.81 -9.17
C VAL A 231 -0.44 1.45 -8.55
N ALA A 232 0.18 0.36 -9.01
CA ALA A 232 -0.07 -1.01 -8.54
C ALA A 232 -1.59 -1.34 -8.50
N HIS A 233 -2.29 -0.99 -9.57
CA HIS A 233 -3.75 -1.07 -9.71
C HIS A 233 -4.31 -2.46 -9.35
N GLU A 234 -3.55 -3.52 -9.65
CA GLU A 234 -3.90 -4.93 -9.45
C GLU A 234 -4.16 -5.29 -7.97
N ILE A 235 -3.75 -4.46 -7.02
CA ILE A 235 -3.87 -4.74 -5.57
C ILE A 235 -4.68 -3.68 -4.79
N ASN A 236 -5.43 -2.83 -5.50
CA ASN A 236 -6.37 -1.86 -4.92
C ASN A 236 -7.81 -2.42 -4.90
N ASP A 237 -8.65 -1.94 -3.98
CA ASP A 237 -10.06 -2.35 -3.92
C ASP A 237 -10.82 -1.85 -5.17
N ILE A 238 -10.47 -0.67 -5.68
CA ILE A 238 -10.85 -0.14 -7.00
C ILE A 238 -9.64 0.50 -7.67
N ALA A 239 -9.52 0.36 -8.99
CA ALA A 239 -8.56 1.15 -9.76
C ALA A 239 -9.09 1.54 -11.14
N PHE A 240 -8.62 2.68 -11.62
CA PHE A 240 -8.87 3.21 -12.96
C PHE A 240 -7.52 3.36 -13.67
N VAL A 241 -7.33 2.64 -14.76
CA VAL A 241 -6.06 2.62 -15.51
C VAL A 241 -6.26 3.06 -16.94
N GLY A 242 -5.39 3.95 -17.42
CA GLY A 242 -5.49 4.56 -18.75
C GLY A 242 -5.53 3.54 -19.87
N VAL A 243 -6.46 3.72 -20.80
CA VAL A 243 -6.57 2.91 -22.01
C VAL A 243 -7.16 3.75 -23.15
N ASN A 244 -6.72 3.47 -24.38
CA ASN A 244 -7.33 4.03 -25.58
C ASN A 244 -8.45 3.12 -26.08
N HIS A 245 -9.70 3.56 -25.98
CA HIS A 245 -10.84 2.86 -26.57
C HIS A 245 -10.85 3.09 -28.09
N PRO A 246 -11.04 2.04 -28.93
CA PRO A 246 -11.04 2.19 -30.39
C PRO A 246 -12.06 3.20 -30.93
N GLU A 247 -13.19 3.36 -30.24
CA GLU A 247 -14.29 4.25 -30.67
C GLU A 247 -14.43 5.53 -29.83
N HIS A 248 -13.91 5.53 -28.59
CA HIS A 248 -14.17 6.61 -27.62
C HIS A 248 -12.91 7.36 -27.19
N GLY A 249 -11.73 6.94 -27.68
CA GLY A 249 -10.47 7.60 -27.37
C GLY A 249 -9.97 7.33 -25.95
N PRO A 250 -9.14 8.22 -25.39
CA PRO A 250 -8.55 8.04 -24.06
C PRO A 250 -9.60 8.00 -22.95
N GLY A 251 -9.48 7.02 -22.07
CA GLY A 251 -10.25 6.92 -20.83
C GLY A 251 -9.65 5.86 -19.92
N PHE A 252 -10.47 5.23 -19.07
CA PHE A 252 -9.98 4.29 -18.06
C PHE A 252 -10.67 2.94 -18.14
N ASP A 253 -9.89 1.86 -18.02
CA ASP A 253 -10.38 0.53 -17.69
C ASP A 253 -10.58 0.41 -16.17
N VAL A 254 -11.66 -0.26 -15.74
CA VAL A 254 -12.05 -0.35 -14.32
C VAL A 254 -11.72 -1.73 -13.75
N TRP A 255 -10.98 -1.71 -12.65
CA TRP A 255 -10.56 -2.90 -11.90
C TRP A 255 -11.13 -2.86 -10.49
N VAL A 256 -11.54 -4.02 -9.96
CA VAL A 256 -12.08 -4.14 -8.59
C VAL A 256 -11.57 -5.38 -7.86
N GLY A 257 -11.56 -5.32 -6.52
CA GLY A 257 -11.39 -6.50 -5.67
C GLY A 257 -9.94 -6.95 -5.44
N GLY A 258 -8.95 -6.07 -5.61
CA GLY A 258 -7.55 -6.36 -5.31
C GLY A 258 -7.22 -6.30 -3.81
N GLY A 259 -6.19 -7.04 -3.42
CA GLY A 259 -5.52 -6.85 -2.13
C GLY A 259 -4.79 -8.08 -1.60
N LEU A 260 -3.63 -7.83 -0.99
CA LEU A 260 -2.67 -8.86 -0.57
C LEU A 260 -3.02 -9.48 0.80
N SER A 261 -2.44 -9.00 1.92
CA SER A 261 -2.63 -9.60 3.26
C SER A 261 -2.43 -11.13 3.25
N THR A 262 -3.06 -11.88 4.16
CA THR A 262 -2.85 -13.33 4.30
C THR A 262 -3.54 -14.18 3.22
N ASN A 263 -4.59 -13.65 2.58
CA ASN A 263 -5.31 -14.29 1.48
C ASN A 263 -5.28 -13.37 0.26
N PRO A 264 -4.18 -13.38 -0.53
CA PRO A 264 -3.97 -12.42 -1.61
C PRO A 264 -4.93 -12.68 -2.77
N LYS A 265 -5.46 -11.60 -3.35
CA LYS A 265 -6.30 -11.61 -4.55
C LYS A 265 -5.86 -10.46 -5.45
N LEU A 266 -5.69 -10.73 -6.74
CA LEU A 266 -5.53 -9.68 -7.74
C LEU A 266 -6.91 -9.11 -8.04
N GLY A 267 -6.94 -7.82 -8.34
CA GLY A 267 -8.12 -7.16 -8.87
C GLY A 267 -8.50 -7.78 -10.21
N VAL A 268 -9.79 -7.74 -10.52
CA VAL A 268 -10.33 -8.22 -11.79
C VAL A 268 -10.91 -7.06 -12.57
N ARG A 269 -10.77 -7.12 -13.89
CA ARG A 269 -11.40 -6.17 -14.81
C ARG A 269 -12.91 -6.31 -14.74
N LEU A 270 -13.63 -5.20 -14.82
CA LEU A 270 -15.06 -5.18 -15.11
C LEU A 270 -15.36 -5.26 -16.62
N GLY A 271 -14.32 -5.13 -17.45
CA GLY A 271 -14.46 -5.13 -18.91
C GLY A 271 -15.11 -3.86 -19.44
N THR A 272 -14.86 -2.73 -18.77
CA THR A 272 -15.54 -1.46 -19.03
C THR A 272 -14.55 -0.37 -19.36
N TRP A 273 -14.95 0.56 -20.23
CA TRP A 273 -14.28 1.84 -20.42
C TRP A 273 -15.11 2.95 -19.77
N VAL A 274 -14.45 3.88 -19.09
CA VAL A 274 -15.08 5.07 -18.50
C VAL A 274 -14.31 6.31 -18.90
N SER A 275 -15.03 7.39 -19.22
CA SER A 275 -14.43 8.70 -19.44
C SER A 275 -13.95 9.31 -18.13
N LEU A 276 -13.07 10.32 -18.20
CA LEU A 276 -12.54 11.02 -17.02
C LEU A 276 -13.65 11.55 -16.10
N ASP A 277 -14.70 12.13 -16.68
CA ASP A 277 -15.81 12.74 -15.93
C ASP A 277 -16.70 11.71 -15.22
N GLU A 278 -16.68 10.44 -15.66
CA GLU A 278 -17.46 9.36 -15.07
C GLU A 278 -16.73 8.65 -13.92
N VAL A 279 -15.41 8.82 -13.81
CA VAL A 279 -14.59 8.15 -12.78
C VAL A 279 -15.12 8.40 -11.36
N PRO A 280 -15.49 9.64 -10.95
CA PRO A 280 -16.04 9.88 -9.61
C PRO A 280 -17.37 9.17 -9.35
N ASP A 281 -18.27 9.12 -10.33
CA ASP A 281 -19.57 8.44 -10.19
C ASP A 281 -19.39 6.92 -10.04
N VAL A 282 -18.49 6.34 -10.83
CA VAL A 282 -18.16 4.91 -10.75
C VAL A 282 -17.48 4.58 -9.42
N TYR A 283 -16.57 5.44 -8.96
CA TYR A 283 -15.96 5.31 -7.65
C TYR A 283 -17.03 5.28 -6.54
N GLU A 284 -17.95 6.25 -6.55
CA GLU A 284 -19.03 6.40 -5.57
C GLU A 284 -19.97 5.18 -5.58
N GLY A 285 -20.30 4.65 -6.76
CA GLY A 285 -21.07 3.42 -6.88
C GLY A 285 -20.36 2.21 -6.27
N VAL A 286 -19.07 2.02 -6.55
CA VAL A 286 -18.29 0.88 -6.03
C VAL A 286 -18.08 0.95 -4.52
N ILE A 287 -17.77 2.13 -3.97
CA ILE A 287 -17.64 2.29 -2.52
C ILE A 287 -18.99 2.12 -1.81
N SER A 288 -20.10 2.51 -2.45
CA SER A 288 -21.46 2.26 -1.95
C SER A 288 -21.82 0.77 -1.94
N ILE A 289 -21.49 0.03 -3.01
CA ILE A 289 -21.60 -1.45 -3.01
C ILE A 289 -20.82 -2.04 -1.84
N PHE A 290 -19.60 -1.55 -1.60
CA PHE A 290 -18.80 -2.07 -0.50
C PHE A 290 -19.43 -1.75 0.86
N ARG A 291 -19.96 -0.54 1.06
CA ARG A 291 -20.69 -0.15 2.28
C ARG A 291 -21.88 -1.07 2.55
N ASP A 292 -22.67 -1.33 1.51
CA ASP A 292 -24.00 -1.93 1.61
C ASP A 292 -23.98 -3.46 1.56
N TYR A 293 -23.14 -4.03 0.69
CA TYR A 293 -23.04 -5.47 0.44
C TYR A 293 -21.77 -6.11 1.00
N GLY A 294 -20.79 -5.34 1.47
CA GLY A 294 -19.56 -5.90 2.02
C GLY A 294 -19.76 -6.61 3.35
N TYR A 295 -18.95 -7.65 3.60
CA TYR A 295 -19.09 -8.49 4.78
C TYR A 295 -18.57 -7.80 6.04
N ARG A 296 -19.37 -7.78 7.10
CA ARG A 296 -19.06 -7.13 8.39
C ARG A 296 -18.93 -8.10 9.55
N ARG A 297 -19.17 -9.40 9.33
CA ARG A 297 -19.09 -10.41 10.40
C ARG A 297 -17.67 -10.70 10.86
N LEU A 298 -16.81 -11.17 9.95
CA LEU A 298 -15.44 -11.57 10.26
C LEU A 298 -14.43 -10.55 9.75
N ARG A 299 -13.62 -9.99 10.64
CA ARG A 299 -12.61 -8.95 10.32
C ARG A 299 -11.59 -9.38 9.26
N ASN A 300 -11.22 -10.65 9.23
CA ASN A 300 -10.30 -11.23 8.24
C ASN A 300 -10.98 -11.60 6.91
N ARG A 301 -12.31 -11.46 6.81
CA ARG A 301 -13.12 -11.67 5.59
C ARG A 301 -13.91 -10.42 5.17
N ALA A 302 -13.57 -9.24 5.68
CA ALA A 302 -14.36 -8.01 5.51
C ALA A 302 -13.89 -7.04 4.39
N ARG A 303 -12.88 -7.43 3.59
CA ARG A 303 -12.38 -6.61 2.47
C ARG A 303 -13.20 -6.86 1.20
N LEU A 304 -13.30 -5.85 0.32
CA LEU A 304 -14.07 -5.92 -0.92
C LEU A 304 -13.70 -7.14 -1.79
N LYS A 305 -12.41 -7.50 -1.83
CA LYS A 305 -11.91 -8.69 -2.54
C LYS A 305 -12.64 -10.00 -2.23
N PHE A 306 -13.24 -10.15 -1.05
CA PHE A 306 -14.01 -11.36 -0.73
C PHE A 306 -15.41 -11.32 -1.33
N LEU A 307 -16.05 -10.15 -1.34
CA LEU A 307 -17.32 -9.94 -2.02
C LEU A 307 -17.16 -10.16 -3.53
N VAL A 308 -16.13 -9.56 -4.14
CA VAL A 308 -15.83 -9.72 -5.57
C VAL A 308 -15.51 -11.19 -5.91
N ALA A 309 -14.75 -11.89 -5.06
CA ALA A 309 -14.48 -13.31 -5.27
C ALA A 309 -15.72 -14.20 -5.17
N ASP A 310 -16.70 -13.85 -4.34
CA ASP A 310 -17.94 -14.60 -4.18
C ASP A 310 -18.98 -14.25 -5.27
N TRP A 311 -18.95 -13.01 -5.80
CA TRP A 311 -19.91 -12.54 -6.80
C TRP A 311 -19.45 -12.75 -8.25
N GLY A 312 -18.14 -12.65 -8.51
CA GLY A 312 -17.60 -12.52 -9.85
C GLY A 312 -17.76 -11.10 -10.43
N PRO A 313 -16.95 -10.74 -11.44
CA PRO A 313 -16.96 -9.40 -12.04
C PRO A 313 -18.29 -9.09 -12.76
N GLU A 314 -18.95 -10.09 -13.35
CA GLU A 314 -20.19 -9.90 -14.12
C GLU A 314 -21.34 -9.47 -13.22
N LYS A 315 -21.55 -10.20 -12.10
CA LYS A 315 -22.57 -9.84 -11.12
C LYS A 315 -22.23 -8.51 -10.44
N PHE A 316 -20.95 -8.27 -10.15
CA PHE A 316 -20.52 -7.02 -9.54
C PHE A 316 -20.85 -5.82 -10.43
N ARG A 317 -20.51 -5.90 -11.73
CA ARG A 317 -20.86 -4.90 -12.74
C ARG A 317 -22.37 -4.73 -12.86
N GLN A 318 -23.13 -5.83 -12.90
CA GLN A 318 -24.59 -5.76 -12.97
C GLN A 318 -25.18 -4.97 -11.79
N VAL A 319 -24.77 -5.26 -10.57
CA VAL A 319 -25.25 -4.53 -9.37
C VAL A 319 -24.83 -3.07 -9.43
N LEU A 320 -23.60 -2.76 -9.84
CA LEU A 320 -23.13 -1.39 -10.02
C LEU A 320 -24.01 -0.60 -11.00
N GLU A 321 -24.30 -1.17 -12.17
CA GLU A 321 -25.11 -0.54 -13.21
C GLU A 321 -26.58 -0.41 -12.80
N ASP A 322 -27.18 -1.49 -12.28
CA ASP A 322 -28.62 -1.57 -12.05
C ASP A 322 -29.04 -0.88 -10.75
N GLU A 323 -28.23 -0.95 -9.69
CA GLU A 323 -28.59 -0.44 -8.36
C GLU A 323 -28.03 0.95 -8.06
N TYR A 324 -26.84 1.30 -8.56
CA TYR A 324 -26.14 2.52 -8.17
C TYR A 324 -26.07 3.54 -9.32
N LEU A 325 -25.48 3.17 -10.46
CA LEU A 325 -25.30 4.09 -11.59
C LEU A 325 -26.58 4.36 -12.38
N LYS A 326 -27.53 3.42 -12.36
CA LYS A 326 -28.79 3.45 -13.14
C LYS A 326 -28.58 3.59 -14.65
N ARG A 327 -27.45 3.08 -15.14
CA ARG A 327 -27.05 3.05 -16.55
C ARG A 327 -26.03 1.95 -16.78
N LYS A 328 -25.90 1.53 -18.04
CA LYS A 328 -24.84 0.62 -18.47
C LYS A 328 -23.52 1.37 -18.62
N LEU A 329 -22.44 0.70 -18.25
CA LEU A 329 -21.08 1.16 -18.57
C LEU A 329 -20.71 0.70 -19.97
N THR A 330 -19.95 1.53 -20.68
CA THR A 330 -19.38 1.19 -21.98
C THR A 330 -18.40 0.03 -21.81
N ASP A 331 -18.42 -0.95 -22.73
CA ASP A 331 -17.41 -2.00 -22.75
C ASP A 331 -16.03 -1.44 -23.10
N GLY A 332 -14.95 -2.06 -22.62
CA GLY A 332 -13.60 -1.53 -22.80
C GLY A 332 -12.50 -2.56 -22.95
N PRO A 333 -11.45 -2.27 -23.74
CA PRO A 333 -10.27 -3.12 -23.86
C PRO A 333 -9.45 -3.13 -22.55
N ALA A 334 -8.59 -4.14 -22.40
CA ALA A 334 -7.60 -4.16 -21.34
C ALA A 334 -6.49 -3.12 -21.63
N PRO A 335 -5.84 -2.56 -20.60
CA PRO A 335 -4.63 -1.78 -20.81
C PRO A 335 -3.52 -2.66 -21.39
N GLU A 336 -2.64 -2.04 -22.17
CA GLU A 336 -1.38 -2.68 -22.55
C GLU A 336 -0.50 -2.90 -21.32
N GLN A 337 0.22 -4.02 -21.30
CA GLN A 337 1.08 -4.38 -20.17
C GLN A 337 2.51 -3.86 -20.41
N PRO A 338 3.10 -3.10 -19.47
CA PRO A 338 4.46 -2.61 -19.64
C PRO A 338 5.44 -3.78 -19.61
N ALA A 339 6.20 -3.96 -20.69
CA ALA A 339 7.22 -5.00 -20.80
C ALA A 339 8.59 -4.45 -20.39
N GLY A 340 9.25 -5.11 -19.43
CA GLY A 340 10.68 -4.92 -19.15
C GLY A 340 11.10 -3.56 -18.57
N GLN A 341 10.19 -2.79 -17.97
CA GLN A 341 10.50 -1.47 -17.41
C GLN A 341 10.08 -1.35 -15.93
N TRP A 342 10.83 -0.53 -15.19
CA TRP A 342 10.45 -0.11 -13.84
C TRP A 342 9.20 0.76 -13.90
N ARG A 343 8.27 0.54 -12.97
CA ARG A 343 7.01 1.30 -12.83
C ARG A 343 7.15 2.48 -11.85
N ASP A 344 8.36 2.95 -11.60
CA ASP A 344 8.72 3.75 -10.41
C ASP A 344 9.10 5.22 -10.69
N HIS A 345 9.30 5.59 -11.97
CA HIS A 345 9.70 6.93 -12.42
C HIS A 345 11.05 7.44 -11.88
N VAL A 346 11.95 6.56 -11.43
CA VAL A 346 13.31 6.95 -11.02
C VAL A 346 14.17 7.27 -12.24
N GLY A 347 15.04 8.28 -12.12
CA GLY A 347 15.90 8.79 -13.18
C GLY A 347 15.48 10.16 -13.70
N VAL A 348 16.15 10.62 -14.77
CA VAL A 348 15.84 11.87 -15.47
C VAL A 348 14.99 11.55 -16.69
N HIS A 349 13.86 12.25 -16.83
CA HIS A 349 12.88 11.99 -17.89
C HIS A 349 12.33 13.30 -18.44
N ARG A 350 11.99 13.32 -19.73
CA ARG A 350 11.47 14.50 -20.40
C ARG A 350 9.95 14.62 -20.21
N GLN A 351 9.47 15.83 -19.94
CA GLN A 351 8.06 16.21 -19.88
C GLN A 351 7.52 16.58 -21.27
N ASN A 352 6.19 16.62 -21.40
CA ASN A 352 5.48 17.02 -22.62
C ASN A 352 5.74 18.48 -23.04
N ASP A 353 6.16 19.34 -22.12
CA ASP A 353 6.46 20.76 -22.35
C ASP A 353 7.95 21.03 -22.64
N GLY A 354 8.76 19.98 -22.72
CA GLY A 354 10.20 20.06 -23.00
C GLY A 354 11.09 20.19 -21.76
N ARG A 355 10.52 20.42 -20.56
CA ARG A 355 11.26 20.35 -19.28
C ARG A 355 11.50 18.90 -18.89
N PHE A 356 12.06 18.68 -17.71
CA PHE A 356 12.39 17.37 -17.16
C PHE A 356 11.77 17.17 -15.78
N TYR A 357 11.54 15.91 -15.43
CA TYR A 357 11.36 15.49 -14.04
C TYR A 357 12.49 14.56 -13.63
N VAL A 358 12.85 14.64 -12.35
CA VAL A 358 13.97 13.90 -11.75
C VAL A 358 13.44 13.07 -10.60
N GLY A 359 13.34 11.77 -10.80
CA GLY A 359 12.98 10.79 -9.77
C GLY A 359 14.20 10.23 -9.06
N PHE A 360 14.11 10.09 -7.73
CA PHE A 360 15.21 9.63 -6.89
C PHE A 360 14.76 8.64 -5.81
N ALA A 361 15.70 7.80 -5.37
CA ALA A 361 15.46 6.68 -4.47
C ALA A 361 16.07 6.91 -3.08
N PRO A 362 15.26 7.23 -2.05
CA PRO A 362 15.69 7.11 -0.66
C PRO A 362 15.85 5.63 -0.26
N ARG A 363 16.47 5.36 0.90
CA ARG A 363 16.61 3.99 1.41
C ARG A 363 15.26 3.50 1.90
N VAL A 364 14.62 2.58 1.15
CA VAL A 364 13.35 1.95 1.53
C VAL A 364 12.28 2.93 2.01
N GLY A 365 12.22 4.12 1.41
CA GLY A 365 11.28 5.20 1.78
C GLY A 365 11.60 5.95 3.08
N ARG A 366 12.70 5.64 3.77
CA ARG A 366 13.12 6.36 4.97
C ARG A 366 13.77 7.68 4.58
N VAL A 367 13.20 8.75 5.11
CA VAL A 367 13.74 10.11 5.08
C VAL A 367 13.75 10.61 6.53
N ASP A 368 14.01 11.89 6.75
CA ASP A 368 13.80 12.57 8.03
C ASP A 368 13.27 13.99 7.76
N GLY A 369 12.89 14.71 8.82
CA GLY A 369 12.33 16.06 8.68
C GLY A 369 13.29 17.02 7.98
N ALA A 370 14.55 17.03 8.41
CA ALA A 370 15.61 17.83 7.80
C ALA A 370 15.82 17.51 6.30
N THR A 371 15.77 16.25 5.90
CA THR A 371 15.90 15.82 4.51
C THR A 371 14.72 16.28 3.68
N LEU A 372 13.48 16.21 4.19
CA LEU A 372 12.30 16.71 3.50
C LEU A 372 12.39 18.22 3.24
N THR A 373 12.82 19.00 4.24
CA THR A 373 13.07 20.44 4.09
C THR A 373 14.16 20.73 3.06
N LYS A 374 15.27 19.97 3.07
CA LYS A 374 16.34 20.09 2.07
C LYS A 374 15.87 19.74 0.65
N ILE A 375 15.01 18.73 0.49
CA ILE A 375 14.43 18.39 -0.83
C ILE A 375 13.62 19.58 -1.35
N ALA A 376 12.83 20.25 -0.50
CA ALA A 376 12.09 21.45 -0.89
C ALA A 376 13.03 22.57 -1.35
N GLU A 377 14.10 22.84 -0.60
CA GLU A 377 15.12 23.85 -0.94
C GLU A 377 15.85 23.53 -2.24
N ILE A 378 16.22 22.26 -2.45
CA ILE A 378 16.86 21.81 -3.69
C ILE A 378 15.92 22.02 -4.87
N ALA A 379 14.64 21.62 -4.75
CA ALA A 379 13.66 21.85 -5.81
C ALA A 379 13.53 23.33 -6.16
N GLU A 380 13.37 24.20 -5.14
CA GLU A 380 13.22 25.65 -5.31
C GLU A 380 14.47 26.29 -5.96
N THR A 381 15.66 25.89 -5.51
CA THR A 381 16.94 26.40 -6.06
C THR A 381 17.11 26.07 -7.54
N HIS A 382 16.49 24.97 -8.01
CA HIS A 382 16.52 24.54 -9.41
C HIS A 382 15.24 24.91 -10.16
N GLY A 383 14.44 25.85 -9.63
CA GLY A 383 13.29 26.44 -10.32
C GLY A 383 11.98 25.65 -10.23
N SER A 384 11.91 24.62 -9.38
CA SER A 384 10.71 23.80 -9.21
C SER A 384 9.98 24.09 -7.91
N GLY A 385 8.65 24.21 -8.00
CA GLY A 385 7.75 24.27 -6.85
C GLY A 385 6.92 22.99 -6.64
N ARG A 386 7.15 21.94 -7.45
CA ARG A 386 6.30 20.73 -7.46
C ARG A 386 7.14 19.48 -7.21
N VAL A 387 6.77 18.75 -6.16
CA VAL A 387 7.36 17.45 -5.84
C VAL A 387 6.28 16.38 -5.78
N ARG A 388 6.70 15.12 -5.95
CA ARG A 388 5.79 13.98 -5.96
C ARG A 388 6.35 12.84 -5.14
N THR A 389 5.48 12.06 -4.53
CA THR A 389 5.81 10.76 -3.93
C THR A 389 5.28 9.64 -4.82
N THR A 390 5.87 8.44 -4.74
CA THR A 390 5.48 7.30 -5.58
C THR A 390 4.86 6.16 -4.79
N ALA A 391 4.17 5.27 -5.51
CA ALA A 391 3.69 4.01 -4.95
C ALA A 391 4.85 3.06 -4.56
N GLU A 392 6.08 3.35 -4.94
CA GLU A 392 7.26 2.53 -4.68
C GLU A 392 8.13 3.08 -3.54
N GLN A 393 7.66 4.08 -2.78
CA GLN A 393 8.42 4.75 -1.70
C GLN A 393 9.56 5.67 -2.19
N LYS A 394 9.40 6.28 -3.37
CA LYS A 394 10.36 7.21 -3.98
C LYS A 394 9.77 8.62 -4.05
N MET A 395 10.57 9.57 -4.53
CA MET A 395 10.12 10.94 -4.79
C MET A 395 10.62 11.47 -6.14
N LEU A 396 9.93 12.48 -6.67
CA LEU A 396 10.31 13.20 -7.88
C LEU A 396 10.31 14.71 -7.61
N VAL A 397 11.19 15.43 -8.31
CA VAL A 397 11.08 16.88 -8.55
C VAL A 397 10.66 17.09 -10.00
N LEU A 398 9.63 17.91 -10.23
CA LEU A 398 9.07 18.17 -11.58
C LEU A 398 9.59 19.49 -12.16
N ASP A 399 9.28 19.78 -13.42
CA ASP A 399 9.49 21.08 -14.09
C ASP A 399 10.92 21.62 -14.05
N VAL A 400 11.90 20.73 -14.10
CA VAL A 400 13.31 21.09 -14.12
C VAL A 400 13.70 21.49 -15.54
N GLU A 401 14.19 22.70 -15.72
CA GLU A 401 14.76 23.14 -17.00
C GLU A 401 16.00 22.30 -17.34
N GLU A 402 16.25 22.04 -18.64
CA GLU A 402 17.37 21.18 -19.09
C GLU A 402 18.72 21.62 -18.47
N ALA A 403 18.97 22.92 -18.41
CA ALA A 403 20.20 23.50 -17.85
C ALA A 403 20.35 23.29 -16.32
N GLN A 404 19.28 22.90 -15.61
CA GLN A 404 19.27 22.66 -14.17
C GLN A 404 19.38 21.17 -13.82
N VAL A 405 19.26 20.26 -14.80
CA VAL A 405 19.24 18.81 -14.59
C VAL A 405 20.52 18.33 -13.89
N ASP A 406 21.70 18.69 -14.40
CA ASP A 406 22.97 18.24 -13.80
C ASP A 406 23.15 18.77 -12.36
N GLY A 407 22.72 20.01 -12.13
CA GLY A 407 22.78 20.65 -10.81
C GLY A 407 21.90 19.94 -9.79
N ILE A 408 20.64 19.66 -10.14
CA ILE A 408 19.71 19.03 -9.20
C ILE A 408 20.09 17.57 -8.95
N VAL A 409 20.58 16.86 -9.97
CA VAL A 409 21.10 15.49 -9.82
C VAL A 409 22.27 15.48 -8.83
N ALA A 410 23.24 16.37 -9.00
CA ALA A 410 24.38 16.46 -8.09
C ALA A 410 23.96 16.80 -6.66
N ALA A 411 22.99 17.70 -6.47
CA ALA A 411 22.48 18.09 -5.16
C ALA A 411 21.75 16.94 -4.44
N LEU A 412 20.94 16.17 -5.16
CA LEU A 412 20.24 15.00 -4.62
C LEU A 412 21.22 13.87 -4.27
N GLU A 413 22.16 13.57 -5.17
CA GLU A 413 23.20 12.54 -4.96
C GLU A 413 24.07 12.85 -3.74
N ALA A 414 24.38 14.13 -3.49
CA ALA A 414 25.13 14.57 -2.30
C ALA A 414 24.41 14.28 -0.96
N LEU A 415 23.10 14.06 -0.98
CA LEU A 415 22.28 13.68 0.18
C LEU A 415 21.99 12.17 0.25
N ASP A 416 22.68 11.34 -0.54
CA ASP A 416 22.35 9.92 -0.75
C ASP A 416 20.91 9.71 -1.29
N LEU A 417 20.35 10.70 -1.99
CA LEU A 417 19.07 10.58 -2.70
C LEU A 417 19.34 10.22 -4.16
N ARG A 418 19.57 8.93 -4.40
CA ARG A 418 20.12 8.40 -5.66
C ARG A 418 19.16 8.58 -6.84
N VAL A 419 19.58 9.31 -7.88
CA VAL A 419 18.87 9.46 -9.17
C VAL A 419 19.23 8.31 -10.11
N THR A 420 20.48 7.83 -10.04
CA THR A 420 20.94 6.61 -10.74
C THR A 420 21.30 5.50 -9.74
N PRO A 421 20.32 4.95 -9.02
CA PRO A 421 20.55 3.89 -8.03
C PRO A 421 20.92 2.55 -8.66
N SER A 422 21.57 1.67 -7.88
CA SER A 422 21.63 0.25 -8.19
C SER A 422 20.23 -0.38 -8.24
N PRO A 423 20.05 -1.54 -8.91
CA PRO A 423 18.78 -2.27 -8.84
C PRO A 423 18.34 -2.60 -7.40
N PHE A 424 19.28 -2.82 -6.48
CA PHE A 424 18.97 -3.08 -5.08
C PHE A 424 18.38 -1.85 -4.39
N ARG A 425 19.02 -0.69 -4.55
CA ARG A 425 18.53 0.57 -3.99
C ARG A 425 17.20 0.99 -4.61
N ARG A 426 17.03 0.76 -5.92
CA ARG A 426 15.81 1.07 -6.67
C ARG A 426 14.64 0.16 -6.31
N GLY A 427 14.87 -1.15 -6.29
CA GLY A 427 13.83 -2.17 -6.19
C GLY A 427 13.50 -2.65 -4.78
N THR A 428 14.24 -2.21 -3.75
CA THR A 428 13.94 -2.61 -2.37
C THR A 428 12.87 -1.72 -1.74
N MET A 429 11.86 -2.34 -1.14
CA MET A 429 10.87 -1.67 -0.28
C MET A 429 10.80 -2.36 1.09
N ALA A 430 10.47 -1.58 2.12
CA ALA A 430 10.25 -2.10 3.46
C ALA A 430 9.02 -1.47 4.12
N CYS A 431 8.29 -2.27 4.90
CA CYS A 431 7.24 -1.73 5.77
C CYS A 431 7.84 -1.06 7.03
N THR A 432 7.03 -0.56 7.95
CA THR A 432 7.51 0.05 9.20
C THR A 432 8.34 -0.90 10.08
N GLY A 433 8.04 -2.21 10.09
CA GLY A 433 8.79 -3.17 10.89
C GLY A 433 8.54 -3.06 12.40
N ILE A 434 9.27 -3.85 13.18
CA ILE A 434 9.10 -3.94 14.63
C ILE A 434 9.50 -2.66 15.36
N GLU A 435 10.30 -1.79 14.72
CA GLU A 435 10.69 -0.48 15.25
C GLU A 435 9.49 0.32 15.81
N PHE A 436 8.36 0.32 15.09
CA PHE A 436 7.14 1.02 15.54
C PHE A 436 5.83 0.24 15.36
N CYS A 437 5.79 -0.86 14.59
CA CYS A 437 4.54 -1.56 14.29
C CYS A 437 4.21 -2.64 15.33
N LYS A 438 3.05 -2.52 15.98
CA LYS A 438 2.56 -3.50 16.97
C LYS A 438 2.28 -4.90 16.39
N LEU A 439 2.14 -5.01 15.07
CA LEU A 439 1.87 -6.29 14.39
C LEU A 439 3.13 -6.95 13.84
N ALA A 440 4.27 -6.25 13.85
CA ALA A 440 5.52 -6.77 13.31
C ALA A 440 6.19 -7.74 14.28
N ILE A 441 6.90 -8.71 13.70
CA ILE A 441 7.63 -9.77 14.38
C ILE A 441 9.14 -9.56 14.22
N VAL A 442 9.56 -8.86 13.17
CA VAL A 442 10.98 -8.64 12.84
C VAL A 442 11.21 -7.21 12.37
N GLU A 443 12.47 -6.77 12.40
CA GLU A 443 12.84 -5.44 11.92
C GLU A 443 13.02 -5.37 10.40
N THR A 444 12.52 -4.32 9.74
CA THR A 444 12.52 -4.21 8.27
C THR A 444 13.21 -3.00 7.65
N LYS A 445 13.10 -1.79 8.20
CA LYS A 445 13.65 -0.57 7.58
C LYS A 445 15.16 -0.53 7.69
N GLY A 446 15.68 -0.72 8.91
CA GLY A 446 17.12 -0.85 9.14
C GLY A 446 17.70 -2.05 8.39
N ARG A 447 17.00 -3.19 8.45
CA ARG A 447 17.39 -4.41 7.73
C ARG A 447 17.47 -4.20 6.22
N GLY A 448 16.49 -3.50 5.63
CA GLY A 448 16.48 -3.21 4.21
C GLY A 448 17.60 -2.29 3.78
N SER A 449 17.92 -1.26 4.58
CA SER A 449 19.08 -0.42 4.34
C SER A 449 20.37 -1.24 4.30
N SER A 450 20.62 -2.06 5.34
CA SER A 450 21.84 -2.87 5.40
C SER A 450 21.92 -3.93 4.31
N LEU A 451 20.78 -4.50 3.89
CA LEU A 451 20.73 -5.44 2.79
C LEU A 451 21.14 -4.78 1.46
N ILE A 452 20.69 -3.55 1.21
CA ILE A 452 21.11 -2.79 0.02
C ILE A 452 22.64 -2.63 0.02
N ASP A 453 23.21 -2.16 1.13
CA ASP A 453 24.66 -1.95 1.24
C ASP A 453 25.47 -3.23 1.00
N GLU A 454 25.02 -4.35 1.58
CA GLU A 454 25.69 -5.63 1.40
C GLU A 454 25.61 -6.13 -0.05
N LEU A 455 24.45 -6.01 -0.72
CA LEU A 455 24.31 -6.46 -2.10
C LEU A 455 25.10 -5.58 -3.08
N GLU A 456 25.06 -4.26 -2.92
CA GLU A 456 25.88 -3.33 -3.71
C GLU A 456 27.38 -3.62 -3.55
N ARG A 457 27.82 -4.03 -2.34
CA ARG A 457 29.21 -4.42 -2.07
C ARG A 457 29.58 -5.78 -2.64
N ARG A 458 28.70 -6.78 -2.56
CA ARG A 458 28.98 -8.19 -2.89
C ARG A 458 28.81 -8.52 -4.37
N ILE A 459 27.86 -7.86 -5.04
CA ILE A 459 27.52 -8.08 -6.45
C ILE A 459 27.30 -6.74 -7.18
N PRO A 460 28.33 -5.88 -7.25
CA PRO A 460 28.20 -4.51 -7.79
C PRO A 460 27.79 -4.46 -9.26
N ASP A 461 28.10 -5.52 -10.02
CA ASP A 461 27.82 -5.61 -11.47
C ASP A 461 26.42 -6.16 -11.79
N PHE A 462 25.55 -6.32 -10.80
CA PHE A 462 24.16 -6.75 -11.04
C PHE A 462 23.32 -5.60 -11.60
N ASP A 463 22.78 -5.76 -12.80
CA ASP A 463 22.13 -4.70 -13.58
C ASP A 463 20.66 -5.00 -13.95
N GLU A 464 20.15 -6.19 -13.63
CA GLU A 464 18.77 -6.57 -13.94
C GLU A 464 17.75 -5.91 -13.01
N PRO A 465 16.54 -5.58 -13.51
CA PRO A 465 15.43 -5.21 -12.65
C PRO A 465 15.09 -6.30 -11.62
N LEU A 466 15.08 -5.93 -10.34
CA LEU A 466 14.83 -6.84 -9.23
C LEU A 466 14.09 -6.14 -8.09
N THR A 467 12.97 -6.70 -7.66
CA THR A 467 12.21 -6.18 -6.52
C THR A 467 12.42 -7.01 -5.25
N ILE A 468 12.79 -6.35 -4.15
CA ILE A 468 12.99 -6.99 -2.84
C ILE A 468 12.07 -6.34 -1.80
N ASN A 469 11.10 -7.09 -1.30
CA ASN A 469 10.02 -6.56 -0.48
C ASN A 469 10.04 -7.10 0.95
N ILE A 470 10.53 -6.30 1.90
CA ILE A 470 10.75 -6.68 3.30
C ILE A 470 9.55 -6.34 4.17
N ASN A 471 8.94 -7.36 4.78
CA ASN A 471 7.72 -7.20 5.57
C ASN A 471 7.89 -7.80 6.96
N GLY A 472 7.53 -7.04 7.99
CA GLY A 472 7.70 -7.46 9.39
C GLY A 472 6.69 -8.52 9.83
N CYS A 473 5.63 -8.76 9.06
CA CYS A 473 4.56 -9.71 9.40
C CYS A 473 3.76 -10.14 8.16
N PRO A 474 2.81 -11.11 8.28
CA PRO A 474 2.00 -11.60 7.17
C PRO A 474 1.01 -10.61 6.54
N ASN A 475 0.90 -9.38 7.04
CA ASN A 475 -0.04 -8.39 6.52
C ASN A 475 0.33 -7.84 5.13
N ALA A 476 1.58 -8.05 4.70
CA ALA A 476 2.09 -7.64 3.38
C ALA A 476 1.92 -6.14 3.09
N CYS A 477 2.25 -5.28 4.04
CA CYS A 477 2.17 -3.82 3.86
C CYS A 477 3.13 -3.32 2.78
N ALA A 478 4.32 -3.92 2.66
CA ALA A 478 5.26 -3.72 1.56
C ALA A 478 5.20 -4.90 0.58
N ARG A 479 4.01 -5.46 0.33
CA ARG A 479 3.72 -6.25 -0.88
C ARG A 479 4.58 -7.50 -1.14
N ILE A 480 4.63 -8.41 -0.16
CA ILE A 480 5.41 -9.67 -0.21
C ILE A 480 5.17 -10.47 -1.49
N GLN A 481 3.91 -10.68 -1.85
CA GLN A 481 3.57 -11.70 -2.84
C GLN A 481 3.83 -11.28 -4.28
N VAL A 482 4.12 -10.00 -4.53
CA VAL A 482 4.22 -9.44 -5.88
C VAL A 482 5.62 -8.86 -6.14
N ALA A 483 6.61 -9.38 -5.41
CA ALA A 483 8.02 -9.08 -5.59
C ALA A 483 8.79 -10.30 -6.08
N ASP A 484 9.88 -10.05 -6.79
CA ASP A 484 10.85 -11.06 -7.20
C ASP A 484 11.35 -11.82 -5.96
N ILE A 485 11.71 -11.07 -4.90
CA ILE A 485 12.07 -11.61 -3.59
C ILE A 485 11.20 -10.96 -2.51
N GLY A 486 10.12 -11.65 -2.15
CA GLY A 486 9.23 -11.28 -1.06
C GLY A 486 9.66 -11.89 0.28
N LEU A 487 9.81 -11.07 1.31
CA LEU A 487 10.27 -11.52 2.64
C LEU A 487 9.18 -11.33 3.68
N LYS A 488 8.59 -12.43 4.17
CA LYS A 488 7.55 -12.45 5.20
C LYS A 488 8.15 -12.73 6.58
N GLY A 489 8.25 -11.70 7.40
CA GLY A 489 8.75 -11.74 8.77
C GLY A 489 8.00 -12.71 9.68
N GLN A 490 8.75 -13.50 10.42
CA GLN A 490 8.30 -14.45 11.43
C GLN A 490 9.48 -14.86 12.33
N LEU A 491 9.20 -15.55 13.43
CA LEU A 491 10.25 -16.24 14.17
C LEU A 491 10.64 -17.54 13.44
N VAL A 492 11.94 -17.78 13.35
CA VAL A 492 12.54 -18.99 12.77
C VAL A 492 13.48 -19.64 13.80
N LEU A 493 13.93 -20.85 13.52
CA LEU A 493 14.95 -21.51 14.33
C LEU A 493 16.31 -21.28 13.66
N ASP A 494 17.32 -20.93 14.44
CA ASP A 494 18.72 -20.99 14.01
C ASP A 494 19.27 -22.42 14.14
N ASP A 495 20.53 -22.62 13.77
CA ASP A 495 21.23 -23.91 13.81
C ASP A 495 21.35 -24.49 15.24
N GLU A 496 21.28 -23.62 16.26
CA GLU A 496 21.31 -24.00 17.67
C GLU A 496 19.91 -24.31 18.23
N GLY A 497 18.85 -24.11 17.42
CA GLY A 497 17.46 -24.34 17.79
C GLY A 497 16.83 -23.18 18.58
N ASN A 498 17.49 -22.03 18.67
CA ASN A 498 16.93 -20.82 19.29
C ASN A 498 15.92 -20.16 18.36
N ARG A 499 14.90 -19.52 18.94
CA ARG A 499 13.93 -18.71 18.16
C ARG A 499 14.52 -17.32 17.90
N VAL A 500 14.83 -17.05 16.64
CA VAL A 500 15.40 -15.78 16.17
C VAL A 500 14.51 -15.12 15.12
N GLU A 501 14.78 -13.84 14.84
CA GLU A 501 14.14 -13.15 13.72
C GLU A 501 14.50 -13.79 12.38
N GLY A 502 13.52 -13.95 11.51
CA GLY A 502 13.76 -14.41 10.15
C GLY A 502 12.58 -14.20 9.21
N TYR A 503 12.71 -14.77 8.03
CA TYR A 503 11.79 -14.54 6.92
C TYR A 503 11.40 -15.87 6.28
N GLN A 504 10.10 -16.02 5.98
CA GLN A 504 9.68 -16.93 4.91
C GLN A 504 9.89 -16.21 3.58
N VAL A 505 10.60 -16.86 2.67
CA VAL A 505 10.88 -16.33 1.33
C VAL A 505 9.73 -16.69 0.39
N HIS A 506 9.34 -15.73 -0.43
CA HIS A 506 8.45 -15.85 -1.58
C HIS A 506 9.24 -15.42 -2.83
N LEU A 507 9.24 -16.22 -3.88
CA LEU A 507 10.05 -15.95 -5.08
C LEU A 507 9.19 -15.83 -6.33
N GLY A 508 9.52 -14.89 -7.21
CA GLY A 508 8.92 -14.73 -8.53
C GLY A 508 7.51 -14.15 -8.53
N GLY A 509 7.18 -13.32 -7.55
CA GLY A 509 5.96 -12.52 -7.60
C GLY A 509 6.16 -11.35 -8.55
N ALA A 510 5.13 -11.02 -9.33
CA ALA A 510 5.18 -9.87 -10.22
C ALA A 510 3.79 -9.23 -10.38
N LEU A 511 3.79 -7.95 -10.71
CA LEU A 511 2.64 -7.24 -11.27
C LEU A 511 2.89 -7.01 -12.78
N GLY A 512 1.86 -6.62 -13.53
CA GLY A 512 1.98 -6.37 -14.98
C GLY A 512 1.82 -7.61 -15.87
N LEU A 513 2.64 -7.74 -16.92
CA LEU A 513 2.54 -8.74 -18.01
C LEU A 513 2.33 -10.19 -17.54
N GLU A 514 2.95 -10.58 -16.43
CA GLU A 514 2.82 -11.91 -15.82
C GLU A 514 2.39 -11.78 -14.35
N ALA A 515 1.30 -11.03 -14.11
CA ALA A 515 0.79 -10.81 -12.76
C ALA A 515 0.54 -12.13 -12.04
N GLY A 516 1.29 -12.36 -10.97
CA GLY A 516 1.36 -13.66 -10.30
C GLY A 516 1.90 -13.52 -8.89
N PHE A 517 1.49 -14.43 -8.02
CA PHE A 517 2.02 -14.46 -6.66
C PHE A 517 3.28 -15.31 -6.60
N GLY A 518 4.29 -14.80 -5.89
CA GLY A 518 5.54 -15.51 -5.69
C GLY A 518 5.30 -16.87 -5.02
N ARG A 519 5.97 -17.89 -5.56
CA ARG A 519 5.96 -19.26 -5.05
C ARG A 519 6.61 -19.31 -3.67
N LYS A 520 6.04 -20.12 -2.79
CA LYS A 520 6.71 -20.53 -1.55
C LYS A 520 7.51 -21.79 -1.85
N VAL A 521 8.83 -21.73 -1.69
CA VAL A 521 9.64 -22.94 -1.66
C VAL A 521 9.37 -23.64 -0.31
N ARG A 522 9.10 -24.95 -0.34
CA ARG A 522 8.67 -25.68 0.84
C ARG A 522 9.78 -25.67 1.89
N GLY A 523 9.48 -25.15 3.08
CA GLY A 523 10.43 -25.12 4.19
C GLY A 523 11.46 -23.99 4.13
N LEU A 524 11.54 -23.24 3.02
CA LEU A 524 12.52 -22.16 2.87
C LEU A 524 12.24 -21.03 3.84
N LYS A 525 13.14 -20.90 4.80
CA LYS A 525 13.20 -19.86 5.82
C LYS A 525 14.64 -19.44 5.94
N VAL A 526 14.86 -18.16 6.14
CA VAL A 526 16.19 -17.59 6.35
C VAL A 526 16.18 -16.82 7.66
N THR A 527 17.22 -16.96 8.47
CA THR A 527 17.39 -16.05 9.60
C THR A 527 17.66 -14.65 9.08
N ALA A 528 17.41 -13.63 9.91
CA ALA A 528 17.68 -12.26 9.52
C ALA A 528 19.19 -12.01 9.32
N ALA A 529 20.06 -12.82 9.95
CA ALA A 529 21.52 -12.74 9.81
C ALA A 529 22.00 -13.30 8.46
N GLU A 530 21.44 -14.42 8.00
CA GLU A 530 21.81 -15.07 6.73
C GLU A 530 21.18 -14.42 5.49
N LEU A 531 20.30 -13.43 5.69
CA LEU A 531 19.53 -12.84 4.59
C LEU A 531 20.42 -12.33 3.44
N PRO A 532 21.53 -11.58 3.67
CA PRO A 532 22.41 -11.17 2.58
C PRO A 532 23.03 -12.36 1.83
N ASP A 533 23.47 -13.40 2.56
CA ASP A 533 24.09 -14.59 1.98
C ASP A 533 23.11 -15.38 1.11
N TYR A 534 21.85 -15.49 1.56
CA TYR A 534 20.78 -16.10 0.78
C TYR A 534 20.49 -15.33 -0.51
N VAL A 535 20.30 -14.01 -0.41
CA VAL A 535 19.95 -13.18 -1.57
C VAL A 535 21.10 -13.17 -2.59
N GLU A 536 22.34 -13.04 -2.14
CA GLU A 536 23.51 -13.15 -3.02
C GLU A 536 23.55 -14.51 -3.73
N ARG A 537 23.34 -15.61 -3.01
CA ARG A 537 23.37 -16.96 -3.56
C ARG A 537 22.30 -17.15 -4.64
N VAL A 538 21.05 -16.77 -4.39
CA VAL A 538 19.96 -16.96 -5.36
C VAL A 538 20.16 -16.08 -6.60
N LEU A 539 20.68 -14.86 -6.44
CA LEU A 539 20.95 -13.97 -7.58
C LEU A 539 22.13 -14.44 -8.43
N LYS A 540 23.21 -14.96 -7.81
CA LYS A 540 24.32 -15.58 -8.56
C LYS A 540 23.87 -16.81 -9.33
N ARG A 541 22.99 -17.64 -8.75
CA ARG A 541 22.40 -18.79 -9.45
C ARG A 541 21.53 -18.33 -10.62
N PHE A 542 20.68 -17.31 -10.42
CA PHE A 542 19.92 -16.69 -11.50
C PHE A 542 20.83 -16.23 -12.64
N GLN A 543 21.88 -15.46 -12.37
CA GLN A 543 22.81 -14.99 -13.41
C GLN A 543 23.50 -16.14 -14.17
N ALA A 544 23.80 -17.24 -13.49
CA ALA A 544 24.43 -18.41 -14.10
C ALA A 544 23.47 -19.28 -14.93
N GLU A 545 22.21 -19.39 -14.51
CA GLU A 545 21.22 -20.29 -15.11
C GLU A 545 20.27 -19.59 -16.08
N ARG A 546 20.19 -18.25 -16.09
CA ARG A 546 19.24 -17.49 -16.90
C ARG A 546 19.48 -17.65 -18.40
N GLU A 547 18.39 -17.64 -19.14
CA GLU A 547 18.42 -17.47 -20.59
C GLU A 547 18.58 -15.99 -20.96
N THR A 548 18.93 -15.70 -22.22
CA THR A 548 19.12 -14.32 -22.68
C THR A 548 17.80 -13.54 -22.58
N GLY A 549 17.80 -12.44 -21.82
CA GLY A 549 16.62 -11.60 -21.61
C GLY A 549 15.59 -12.17 -20.64
N GLU A 550 15.91 -13.28 -19.95
CA GLU A 550 15.01 -13.87 -18.97
C GLU A 550 14.99 -13.08 -17.66
N ARG A 551 13.78 -12.77 -17.17
CA ARG A 551 13.57 -12.08 -15.90
C ARG A 551 13.68 -13.05 -14.72
N PHE A 552 14.00 -12.52 -13.53
CA PHE A 552 14.08 -13.32 -12.31
C PHE A 552 12.79 -14.12 -12.04
N ALA A 553 11.61 -13.47 -12.10
CA ALA A 553 10.34 -14.17 -11.92
C ALA A 553 10.13 -15.34 -12.89
N THR A 554 10.49 -15.18 -14.17
CA THR A 554 10.41 -16.24 -15.18
C THR A 554 11.37 -17.39 -14.87
N TRP A 555 12.62 -17.09 -14.51
CA TRP A 555 13.60 -18.10 -14.09
C TRP A 555 13.12 -18.88 -12.87
N THR A 556 12.60 -18.22 -11.83
CA THR A 556 12.14 -18.90 -10.61
C THR A 556 10.98 -19.88 -10.86
N ALA A 557 10.20 -19.68 -11.92
CA ALA A 557 9.12 -20.58 -12.29
C ALA A 557 9.63 -21.94 -12.81
N ARG A 558 10.79 -21.97 -13.48
CA ARG A 558 11.42 -23.18 -14.01
C ARG A 558 12.59 -23.73 -13.16
N ALA A 559 13.17 -22.90 -12.31
CA ALA A 559 14.33 -23.25 -11.49
C ALA A 559 14.03 -24.43 -10.54
N SER A 560 15.04 -25.24 -10.29
CA SER A 560 14.96 -26.36 -9.34
C SER A 560 14.80 -25.84 -7.90
N GLU A 561 14.24 -26.65 -6.98
CA GLU A 561 14.17 -26.23 -5.57
C GLU A 561 15.56 -26.03 -4.93
N GLU A 562 16.56 -26.78 -5.41
CA GLU A 562 17.97 -26.60 -5.00
C GLU A 562 18.52 -25.26 -5.47
N SER A 563 18.15 -24.80 -6.67
CA SER A 563 18.57 -23.49 -7.21
C SER A 563 17.96 -22.32 -6.45
N LEU A 564 16.86 -22.54 -5.73
CA LEU A 564 16.13 -21.51 -4.99
C LEU A 564 16.45 -21.48 -3.48
N SER A 565 17.21 -22.47 -2.98
CA SER A 565 17.48 -22.69 -1.55
C SER A 565 18.82 -22.12 -1.05
#